data_AF-A0AA85C287-F1
#
_entry.id   AF-A0AA85C287-F1
#
_cell.length_a   1.000
_cell.length_b   1.000
_cell.length_c   1.000
_cell.angle_alpha   90.00
_cell.angle_beta   90.00
_cell.angle_gamma   90.00
#
_symmetry.space_group_name_H-M   'P 1'
#
loop_
_entity.id
_entity.type
_entity.pdbx_description
1 polymer ?
#
loop_
_entity_poly.entity_id
_entity_poly.type
_entity_poly.pdbx_seq_one_letter_code
_entity_poly.pdbx_strand_id
1 'polypeptide(L)'
;MGHILTLLRQQFNDNYKKMSKATLWNNILSDSQLEKYGLIPEEVYKNTTLNSDSFQTLQSFKLSPENSCDDDQHTSMDSALLKPNSDYAKKCVPREYLKRFIFPILLPAMEAMLEQAKRSHCFEKKRFGFNGLDFLTFYLYKNNLYMKEDYDRKNVQHILDIPWVIEELKKHPRKPLPLSLQWTDEEAAIKLQSYWRGYLVRKIPEVCELRQWQMEWRRYNRLKANQLE
;
A
#
# COMPACT_ATOMS: atom_id res chain seq x y z
N MET A 1 32.08 -20.44 -28.83
CA MET A 1 31.20 -19.36 -28.33
C MET A 1 30.97 -19.38 -26.81
N GLY A 2 30.89 -20.55 -26.15
CA GLY A 2 30.68 -20.60 -24.68
C GLY A 2 31.81 -19.99 -23.82
N HIS A 3 33.07 -20.13 -24.25
CA HIS A 3 34.24 -19.67 -23.51
C HIS A 3 34.40 -18.13 -23.45
N ILE A 4 33.87 -17.43 -24.46
CA ILE A 4 33.92 -15.95 -24.54
C ILE A 4 32.85 -15.34 -23.62
N LEU A 5 31.68 -15.98 -23.53
CA LEU A 5 30.59 -15.54 -22.66
C LEU A 5 30.92 -15.73 -21.17
N THR A 6 31.63 -16.81 -20.80
CA THR A 6 32.12 -16.99 -19.43
C THR A 6 33.19 -15.98 -19.07
N LEU A 7 34.14 -15.67 -19.97
CA LEU A 7 35.16 -14.66 -19.74
C LEU A 7 34.55 -13.26 -19.58
N LEU A 8 33.60 -12.87 -20.42
CA LEU A 8 32.90 -11.58 -20.30
C LEU A 8 32.10 -11.48 -19.00
N ARG A 9 31.45 -12.57 -18.57
CA ARG A 9 30.73 -12.63 -17.30
C ARG A 9 31.66 -12.52 -16.09
N GLN A 10 32.85 -13.11 -16.19
CA GLN A 10 33.86 -13.07 -15.13
C GLN A 10 34.52 -11.69 -15.05
N GLN A 11 34.89 -11.09 -16.18
CA GLN A 11 35.36 -9.70 -16.27
C GLN A 11 34.33 -8.70 -15.72
N PHE A 12 33.03 -8.92 -15.99
CA PHE A 12 31.96 -8.07 -15.48
C PHE A 12 31.81 -8.21 -13.96
N ASN A 13 31.87 -9.44 -13.43
CA ASN A 13 31.81 -9.69 -11.98
C ASN A 13 33.04 -9.14 -11.23
N ASP A 14 34.23 -9.21 -11.82
CA ASP A 14 35.45 -8.69 -11.23
C ASP A 14 35.45 -7.15 -11.21
N ASN A 15 34.90 -6.52 -12.25
CA ASN A 15 34.67 -5.07 -12.25
C ASN A 15 33.57 -4.65 -11.26
N TYR A 16 32.51 -5.46 -11.10
CA TYR A 16 31.45 -5.23 -10.11
C TYR A 16 31.94 -5.32 -8.67
N LYS A 17 32.87 -6.25 -8.37
CA LYS A 17 33.52 -6.35 -7.04
C LYS A 17 34.46 -5.19 -6.74
N LYS A 18 35.06 -4.57 -7.76
CA LYS A 18 36.00 -3.44 -7.62
C LYS A 18 35.30 -2.08 -7.45
N MET A 19 34.05 -1.93 -7.86
CA MET A 19 33.31 -0.68 -7.72
C MET A 19 32.58 -0.60 -6.38
N SER A 20 32.94 0.38 -5.56
CA SER A 20 32.20 0.74 -4.34
C SER A 20 30.73 1.07 -4.68
N LYS A 21 29.79 0.64 -3.83
CA LYS A 21 28.35 0.98 -3.98
C LYS A 21 28.13 2.49 -4.17
N ALA A 22 28.94 3.34 -3.54
CA ALA A 22 28.86 4.80 -3.68
C ALA A 22 29.27 5.28 -5.08
N THR A 23 30.31 4.68 -5.66
CA THR A 23 30.78 4.99 -7.03
C THR A 23 29.77 4.56 -8.09
N LEU A 24 29.02 3.49 -7.82
CA LEU A 24 27.98 2.98 -8.72
C LEU A 24 26.77 3.93 -8.78
N TRP A 25 26.35 4.49 -7.63
CA TRP A 25 25.30 5.52 -7.57
C TRP A 25 25.74 6.85 -8.17
N ASN A 26 26.96 7.32 -7.89
CA ASN A 26 27.48 8.57 -8.44
C ASN A 26 27.72 8.51 -9.96
N ASN A 27 28.08 7.35 -10.51
CA ASN A 27 28.22 7.18 -11.97
C ASN A 27 26.87 7.01 -12.69
N ILE A 28 25.81 6.61 -11.99
CA ILE A 28 24.45 6.59 -12.53
C ILE A 28 23.86 8.01 -12.57
N LEU A 29 24.33 8.90 -11.69
CA LEU A 29 23.82 10.24 -11.49
C LEU A 29 24.93 11.28 -11.77
N SER A 30 25.36 11.41 -13.02
CA SER A 30 26.05 12.66 -13.39
C SER A 30 25.00 13.73 -13.63
N ASP A 31 25.17 14.89 -13.00
CA ASP A 31 24.19 15.99 -12.99
C ASP A 31 23.76 16.42 -14.41
N SER A 32 24.62 16.21 -15.42
CA SER A 32 24.31 16.49 -16.83
C SER A 32 23.25 15.58 -17.45
N GLN A 33 22.98 14.40 -16.90
CA GLN A 33 21.94 13.50 -17.42
C GLN A 33 20.56 13.77 -16.83
N LEU A 34 20.47 14.46 -15.68
CA LEU A 34 19.18 14.74 -15.02
C LEU A 34 18.38 15.81 -15.77
N GLU A 35 19.03 16.88 -16.23
CA GLU A 35 18.37 17.93 -17.04
C GLU A 35 17.83 17.39 -18.37
N LYS A 36 18.53 16.43 -18.98
CA LYS A 36 18.15 15.86 -20.28
C LYS A 36 16.83 15.07 -20.25
N TYR A 37 16.46 14.52 -19.09
CA TYR A 37 15.26 13.70 -18.93
C TYR A 37 14.13 14.41 -18.16
N GLY A 38 14.26 15.71 -17.87
CA GLY A 38 13.25 16.49 -17.15
C GLY A 38 13.03 16.01 -15.70
N LEU A 39 14.01 15.32 -15.12
CA LEU A 39 13.98 14.94 -13.72
C LEU A 39 14.48 16.14 -12.90
N ILE A 40 13.58 16.69 -12.10
CA ILE A 40 13.82 17.87 -11.28
C ILE A 40 14.98 17.56 -10.30
N PRO A 41 16.00 18.44 -10.18
CA PRO A 41 17.13 18.24 -9.26
C PRO A 41 16.69 18.07 -7.79
N GLU A 42 17.46 17.29 -7.00
CA GLU A 42 17.24 17.05 -5.56
C GLU A 42 17.07 18.32 -4.72
N GLU A 43 17.61 19.46 -5.18
CA GLU A 43 17.48 20.76 -4.52
C GLU A 43 16.01 21.22 -4.43
N VAL A 44 15.15 20.79 -5.36
CA VAL A 44 13.70 21.07 -5.35
C VAL A 44 12.93 20.16 -4.36
N TYR A 45 13.49 19.00 -4.00
CA TYR A 45 12.90 18.19 -2.94
C TYR A 45 13.26 18.73 -1.55
N LYS A 46 14.43 19.36 -1.40
CA LYS A 46 14.87 19.96 -0.12
C LYS A 46 14.22 21.32 0.17
N ASN A 47 13.93 22.12 -0.85
CA ASN A 47 13.19 23.37 -0.68
C ASN A 47 11.67 23.18 -0.53
N THR A 48 11.14 21.97 -0.78
CA THR A 48 9.82 21.55 -0.30
C THR A 48 9.89 21.13 1.17
N THR A 49 10.59 21.92 2.00
CA THR A 49 10.23 21.98 3.41
C THR A 49 8.85 22.61 3.41
N LEU A 50 7.81 21.78 3.48
CA LEU A 50 6.46 22.25 3.80
C LEU A 50 6.63 23.25 4.93
N ASN A 51 6.29 24.51 4.67
CA ASN A 51 6.23 25.55 5.68
C ASN A 51 5.61 24.92 6.92
N SER A 52 6.34 24.96 8.04
CA SER A 52 5.84 24.61 9.38
C SER A 52 4.52 25.31 9.70
N ASP A 53 4.20 26.37 8.96
CA ASP A 53 2.97 27.14 9.05
C ASP A 53 1.72 26.35 8.57
N SER A 54 1.91 25.29 7.78
CA SER A 54 0.82 24.37 7.38
C SER A 54 0.29 23.55 8.57
N PHE A 55 1.10 23.40 9.62
CA PHE A 55 0.70 22.73 10.86
C PHE A 55 0.13 23.70 11.91
N GLN A 56 0.26 25.01 11.74
CA GLN A 56 -0.41 25.98 12.63
C GLN A 56 -1.93 26.03 12.38
N THR A 57 -2.39 25.70 11.17
CA THR A 57 -3.82 25.68 10.84
C THR A 57 -4.59 24.51 11.48
N LEU A 58 -3.89 23.49 11.98
CA LEU A 58 -4.52 22.43 12.81
C LEU A 58 -4.59 22.81 14.29
N GLN A 59 -3.86 23.83 14.73
CA GLN A 59 -3.93 24.36 16.09
C GLN A 59 -5.08 25.37 16.26
N SER A 60 -5.71 25.81 15.17
CA SER A 60 -6.85 26.74 15.16
C SER A 60 -8.22 26.08 14.99
N PHE A 61 -8.32 24.74 15.01
CA PHE A 61 -9.59 24.09 15.34
C PHE A 61 -9.85 24.24 16.85
N LYS A 62 -10.03 25.48 17.30
CA LYS A 62 -10.81 25.73 18.50
C LYS A 62 -12.19 25.18 18.20
N LEU A 63 -12.49 24.01 18.76
CA LEU A 63 -13.85 23.57 19.01
C LEU A 63 -14.60 24.81 19.52
N SER A 64 -15.56 25.30 18.74
CA SER A 64 -16.44 26.37 19.18
C SER A 64 -16.98 26.02 20.58
N PRO A 65 -17.10 26.97 21.52
CA PRO A 65 -17.60 26.71 22.87
C PRO A 65 -19.03 26.13 22.91
N GLU A 66 -19.70 26.06 21.77
CA GLU A 66 -21.09 25.63 21.64
C GLU A 66 -21.27 24.11 21.56
N ASN A 67 -20.18 23.33 21.58
CA ASN A 67 -20.23 21.89 21.89
C ASN A 67 -19.88 21.61 23.35
N SER A 68 -20.48 22.38 24.27
CA SER A 68 -20.62 21.97 25.67
C SER A 68 -21.44 20.69 25.71
N CYS A 69 -20.76 19.54 25.66
CA CYS A 69 -21.35 18.32 26.16
C CYS A 69 -21.44 18.51 27.67
N ASP A 70 -22.66 18.75 28.15
CA ASP A 70 -22.97 18.68 29.57
C ASP A 70 -22.37 17.39 30.16
N ASP A 71 -21.80 17.53 31.36
CA ASP A 71 -21.27 16.45 32.19
C ASP A 71 -22.33 15.35 32.41
N ASP A 72 -22.40 14.39 31.49
CA ASP A 72 -23.15 13.15 31.68
C ASP A 72 -22.32 12.24 32.59
N GLN A 73 -22.67 12.32 33.88
CA GLN A 73 -22.18 11.48 34.96
C GLN A 73 -21.91 10.05 34.50
N HIS A 74 -20.68 9.58 34.75
CA HIS A 74 -20.27 8.18 34.66
C HIS A 74 -21.10 7.34 35.63
N THR A 75 -22.30 6.97 35.20
CA THR A 75 -23.09 5.95 35.88
C THR A 75 -22.53 4.61 35.41
N SER A 76 -21.78 3.96 36.30
CA SER A 76 -21.41 2.55 36.19
C SER A 76 -22.70 1.73 36.02
N MET A 77 -23.13 1.54 34.78
CA MET A 77 -24.29 0.72 34.43
C MET A 77 -23.81 -0.60 33.84
N ASP A 78 -24.30 -1.67 34.45
CA ASP A 78 -23.88 -3.04 34.25
C ASP A 78 -23.71 -3.45 32.78
N SER A 79 -22.55 -4.04 32.50
CA SER A 79 -22.14 -4.62 31.22
C SER A 79 -23.09 -5.71 30.68
N ALA A 80 -24.05 -6.16 31.48
CA ALA A 80 -25.07 -7.15 31.13
C ALA A 80 -26.22 -6.60 30.25
N LEU A 81 -26.45 -5.29 30.22
CA LEU A 81 -27.58 -4.66 29.49
C LEU A 81 -27.28 -4.28 28.03
N LEU A 82 -26.05 -4.51 27.56
CA LEU A 82 -25.61 -4.07 26.23
C LEU A 82 -26.02 -5.02 25.09
N LYS A 83 -26.83 -6.07 25.29
CA LYS A 83 -27.18 -6.96 24.17
C LYS A 83 -28.06 -6.22 23.13
N PRO A 84 -27.70 -6.23 21.83
CA PRO A 84 -28.49 -5.56 20.77
C PRO A 84 -29.89 -6.17 20.59
N ASN A 85 -30.12 -7.38 21.11
CA ASN A 85 -31.42 -8.06 21.11
C ASN A 85 -32.29 -7.75 22.34
N SER A 86 -31.91 -6.78 23.17
CA SER A 86 -32.73 -6.30 24.28
C SER A 86 -34.06 -5.73 23.79
N ASP A 87 -35.14 -5.93 24.54
CA ASP A 87 -36.45 -5.32 24.23
C ASP A 87 -36.39 -3.78 24.26
N TYR A 88 -35.41 -3.22 24.98
CA TYR A 88 -35.13 -1.78 24.98
C TYR A 88 -34.50 -1.32 23.66
N ALA A 89 -33.58 -2.10 23.08
CA ALA A 89 -32.96 -1.77 21.80
C ALA A 89 -33.99 -1.60 20.67
N LYS A 90 -35.08 -2.38 20.71
CA LYS A 90 -36.18 -2.31 19.74
C LYS A 90 -37.11 -1.10 19.92
N LYS A 91 -37.13 -0.48 21.11
CA LYS A 91 -38.07 0.59 21.48
C LYS A 91 -37.41 1.97 21.64
N CYS A 92 -36.09 2.01 21.74
CA CYS A 92 -35.35 3.25 21.99
C CYS A 92 -35.25 4.16 20.76
N VAL A 93 -34.97 5.44 21.01
CA VAL A 93 -34.77 6.45 19.97
C VAL A 93 -33.44 6.18 19.24
N PRO A 94 -33.35 6.35 17.90
CA PRO A 94 -32.13 6.03 17.14
C PRO A 94 -30.85 6.68 17.68
N ARG A 95 -30.93 7.92 18.19
CA ARG A 95 -29.78 8.62 18.80
C ARG A 95 -29.28 7.94 20.06
N GLU A 96 -30.18 7.46 20.92
CA GLU A 96 -29.83 6.73 22.14
C GLU A 96 -29.26 5.35 21.82
N TYR A 97 -29.83 4.69 20.80
CA TYR A 97 -29.31 3.42 20.31
C TYR A 97 -27.84 3.53 19.89
N LEU A 98 -27.51 4.54 19.07
CA LEU A 98 -26.15 4.77 18.61
C LEU A 98 -25.18 5.03 19.77
N LYS A 99 -25.57 5.93 20.69
CA LYS A 99 -24.76 6.27 21.86
C LYS A 99 -24.48 5.06 22.76
N ARG A 100 -25.48 4.20 22.95
CA ARG A 100 -25.42 3.13 23.95
C ARG A 100 -24.88 1.81 23.42
N PHE A 101 -25.16 1.46 22.16
CA PHE A 101 -24.78 0.15 21.60
C PHE A 101 -23.66 0.23 20.57
N ILE A 102 -23.60 1.30 19.75
CA ILE A 102 -22.67 1.36 18.61
C ILE A 102 -21.38 2.10 18.98
N PHE A 103 -21.49 3.33 19.51
CA PHE A 103 -20.34 4.18 19.80
C PHE A 103 -19.31 3.58 20.79
N PRO A 104 -19.71 2.85 21.85
CA PRO A 104 -18.74 2.25 22.77
C PRO A 104 -17.80 1.23 22.11
N ILE A 105 -18.22 0.64 20.99
CA ILE A 105 -17.43 -0.34 20.23
C ILE A 105 -16.74 0.35 19.05
N LEU A 106 -17.47 1.23 18.35
CA LEU A 106 -16.99 1.85 17.12
C LEU A 106 -15.94 2.93 17.37
N LEU A 107 -16.08 3.76 18.41
CA LEU A 107 -15.13 4.84 18.68
C LEU A 107 -13.71 4.33 18.97
N PRO A 108 -13.51 3.33 19.87
CA PRO A 108 -12.18 2.75 20.07
C PRO A 108 -11.62 2.06 18.82
N ALA A 109 -12.50 1.44 18.01
CA ALA A 109 -12.09 0.82 16.74
C ALA A 109 -11.59 1.86 15.73
N MET A 110 -12.27 3.00 15.63
CA MET A 110 -11.87 4.11 14.77
C MET A 110 -10.58 4.77 15.26
N GLU A 111 -10.42 4.94 16.57
CA GLU A 111 -9.17 5.43 17.16
C GLU A 111 -7.99 4.51 16.81
N ALA A 112 -8.13 3.20 17.03
CA ALA A 112 -7.11 2.22 16.67
C ALA A 112 -6.82 2.19 15.16
N MET A 113 -7.84 2.40 14.32
CA MET A 113 -7.68 2.51 12.86
C MET A 113 -6.82 3.73 12.49
N LEU A 114 -7.07 4.88 13.12
CA LEU A 114 -6.31 6.10 12.87
C LEU A 114 -4.86 5.98 13.34
N GLU A 115 -4.61 5.33 14.49
CA GLU A 115 -3.25 5.01 14.92
C GLU A 115 -2.52 4.12 13.92
N GLN A 116 -3.19 3.07 13.42
CA GLN A 116 -2.61 2.18 12.42
C GLN A 116 -2.34 2.91 11.10
N ALA A 117 -3.27 3.76 10.66
CA ALA A 117 -3.08 4.60 9.46
C ALA A 117 -1.88 5.54 9.60
N LYS A 118 -1.67 6.10 10.81
CA LYS A 118 -0.49 6.91 11.13
C LYS A 118 0.79 6.09 11.02
N ARG A 119 0.83 4.89 11.62
CA ARG A 119 1.99 3.97 11.53
C ARG A 119 2.30 3.53 10.10
N SER A 120 1.29 3.41 9.25
CA SER A 120 1.43 3.09 7.84
C SER A 120 1.71 4.32 6.95
N HIS A 121 2.02 5.49 7.53
CA HIS A 121 2.31 6.74 6.82
C HIS A 121 1.22 7.16 5.82
N CYS A 122 -0.05 6.83 6.11
CA CYS A 122 -1.17 7.13 5.21
C CYS A 122 -1.45 8.64 5.10
N PHE A 123 -1.08 9.42 6.12
CA PHE A 123 -1.26 10.87 6.14
C PHE A 123 -0.14 11.64 5.41
N GLU A 124 1.00 10.99 5.18
CA GLU A 124 2.16 11.60 4.49
C GLU A 124 2.11 11.32 2.98
N LYS A 125 1.61 10.14 2.58
CA LYS A 125 1.57 9.70 1.19
C LYS A 125 0.22 10.02 0.55
N LYS A 126 0.23 10.63 -0.64
CA LYS A 126 -0.98 10.88 -1.46
C LYS A 126 -1.73 9.60 -1.84
N ARG A 127 -1.03 8.46 -1.90
CA ARG A 127 -1.61 7.15 -2.20
C ARG A 127 -1.05 6.11 -1.24
N PHE A 128 -1.92 5.28 -0.67
CA PHE A 128 -1.57 4.23 0.28
C PHE A 128 -2.45 2.98 0.05
N GLY A 129 -1.92 1.81 0.39
CA GLY A 129 -2.62 0.52 0.24
C GLY A 129 -3.44 0.10 1.47
N PHE A 130 -3.42 0.90 2.55
CA PHE A 130 -4.17 0.61 3.76
C PHE A 130 -5.68 0.78 3.54
N ASN A 131 -6.45 -0.28 3.80
CA ASN A 131 -7.90 -0.26 3.74
C ASN A 131 -8.50 -0.16 5.15
N GLY A 132 -9.01 1.02 5.49
CA GLY A 132 -9.61 1.28 6.81
C GLY A 132 -10.85 0.42 7.08
N LEU A 133 -11.65 0.12 6.05
CA LEU A 133 -12.83 -0.74 6.21
C LEU A 133 -12.44 -2.18 6.53
N ASP A 134 -11.39 -2.69 5.90
CA ASP A 134 -10.87 -4.03 6.22
C ASP A 134 -10.36 -4.08 7.66
N PHE A 135 -9.62 -3.04 8.07
CA PHE A 135 -9.14 -2.94 9.44
C PHE A 135 -10.30 -2.91 10.44
N LEU A 136 -11.30 -2.06 10.23
CA LEU A 136 -12.48 -1.96 11.10
C LEU A 136 -13.25 -3.28 11.15
N THR A 137 -13.47 -3.92 10.00
CA THR A 137 -14.16 -5.22 9.94
C THR A 137 -13.42 -6.27 10.76
N PHE A 138 -12.10 -6.35 10.60
CA PHE A 138 -11.26 -7.28 11.37
C PHE A 138 -11.24 -6.95 12.87
N TYR A 139 -11.09 -5.67 13.22
CA TYR A 139 -11.05 -5.21 14.61
C TYR A 139 -12.36 -5.49 15.34
N LEU A 140 -13.50 -5.16 14.71
CA LEU A 140 -14.84 -5.41 15.26
C LEU A 140 -15.14 -6.91 15.33
N TYR A 141 -14.69 -7.68 14.34
CA TYR A 141 -14.82 -9.13 14.38
C TYR A 141 -14.05 -9.71 15.57
N LYS A 142 -12.80 -9.30 15.79
CA LYS A 142 -11.97 -9.78 16.90
C LYS A 142 -12.47 -9.34 18.28
N ASN A 143 -12.93 -8.09 18.40
CA ASN A 143 -13.33 -7.47 19.67
C ASN A 143 -14.85 -7.56 19.94
N ASN A 144 -15.51 -8.60 19.43
CA ASN A 144 -16.94 -8.77 19.65
C ASN A 144 -17.26 -9.03 21.14
N LEU A 145 -17.95 -8.07 21.77
CA LEU A 145 -18.28 -8.10 23.20
C LEU A 145 -19.19 -9.27 23.60
N TYR A 146 -19.98 -9.80 22.67
CA TYR A 146 -21.00 -10.82 22.96
C TYR A 146 -20.50 -12.26 22.82
N MET A 147 -19.34 -12.47 22.20
CA MET A 147 -18.78 -13.79 21.88
C MET A 147 -17.30 -13.87 22.28
N LYS A 148 -16.99 -13.55 23.55
CA LYS A 148 -15.60 -13.48 24.07
C LYS A 148 -14.91 -14.84 24.19
N GLU A 149 -15.67 -15.94 24.20
CA GLU A 149 -15.18 -17.31 24.40
C GLU A 149 -15.00 -18.10 23.08
N ASP A 150 -15.28 -17.46 21.95
CA ASP A 150 -15.10 -18.04 20.62
C ASP A 150 -13.60 -18.12 20.29
N TYR A 151 -12.99 -19.29 20.53
CA TYR A 151 -11.57 -19.54 20.26
C TYR A 151 -11.23 -19.41 18.78
N ASP A 152 -12.14 -19.79 17.89
CA ASP A 152 -11.92 -19.75 16.44
C ASP A 152 -11.71 -18.30 15.97
N ARG A 153 -12.46 -17.36 16.52
CA ARG A 153 -12.35 -15.92 16.25
C ARG A 153 -11.05 -15.29 16.75
N LYS A 154 -10.49 -15.78 17.87
CA LYS A 154 -9.20 -15.28 18.41
C LYS A 154 -8.00 -15.70 17.58
N ASN A 155 -8.11 -16.84 16.88
CA ASN A 155 -7.02 -17.41 16.09
C ASN A 155 -6.89 -16.77 14.69
N VAL A 156 -7.90 -16.04 14.22
CA VAL A 156 -7.87 -15.33 12.93
C VAL A 156 -6.82 -14.22 12.97
N GLN A 157 -5.83 -14.31 12.06
CA GLN A 157 -4.73 -13.33 11.95
C GLN A 157 -5.02 -12.26 10.89
N HIS A 158 -5.71 -12.62 9.80
CA HIS A 158 -6.03 -11.71 8.72
C HIS A 158 -7.53 -11.69 8.40
N ILE A 159 -8.01 -10.58 7.85
CA ILE A 159 -9.41 -10.44 7.39
C ILE A 159 -9.80 -11.52 6.37
N LEU A 160 -8.85 -11.99 5.57
CA LEU A 160 -9.06 -13.00 4.55
C LEU A 160 -9.31 -14.40 5.14
N ASP A 161 -9.06 -14.60 6.43
CA ASP A 161 -9.29 -15.88 7.12
C ASP A 161 -10.69 -15.94 7.74
N ILE A 162 -11.46 -14.85 7.70
CA ILE A 162 -12.80 -14.80 8.27
C ILE A 162 -13.78 -15.58 7.37
N PRO A 163 -14.52 -16.59 7.89
CA PRO A 163 -15.32 -17.49 7.05
C PRO A 163 -16.33 -16.78 6.13
N TRP A 164 -17.13 -15.86 6.67
CA TRP A 164 -18.13 -15.13 5.89
C TRP A 164 -17.49 -14.18 4.87
N VAL A 165 -16.31 -13.64 5.17
CA VAL A 165 -15.56 -12.79 4.23
C VAL A 165 -15.05 -13.62 3.05
N ILE A 166 -14.56 -14.85 3.30
CA ILE A 166 -14.13 -15.76 2.23
C ILE A 166 -15.29 -16.07 1.29
N GLU A 167 -16.48 -16.38 1.83
CA GLU A 167 -17.66 -16.66 1.04
C GLU A 167 -18.10 -15.45 0.20
N GLU A 168 -18.04 -14.24 0.78
CA GLU A 168 -18.37 -13.01 0.08
C GLU A 168 -17.37 -12.71 -1.05
N LEU A 169 -16.07 -12.87 -0.79
CA LEU A 169 -15.01 -12.65 -1.78
C LEU A 169 -15.04 -13.69 -2.92
N LYS A 170 -15.57 -14.89 -2.69
CA LYS A 170 -15.80 -15.88 -3.76
C LYS A 170 -16.89 -15.42 -4.73
N LYS A 171 -17.96 -14.82 -4.22
CA LYS A 171 -19.05 -14.27 -5.05
C LYS A 171 -18.63 -12.96 -5.72
N HIS A 172 -17.89 -12.13 -5.00
CA HIS A 172 -17.48 -10.79 -5.41
C HIS A 172 -15.96 -10.60 -5.24
N PRO A 173 -15.15 -11.09 -6.19
CA PRO A 173 -13.70 -10.99 -6.09
C PRO A 173 -13.26 -9.54 -6.16
N ARG A 174 -12.43 -9.14 -5.18
CA ARG A 174 -11.82 -7.80 -5.17
C ARG A 174 -10.77 -7.67 -6.27
N LYS A 175 -10.78 -6.54 -6.95
CA LYS A 175 -9.72 -6.20 -7.90
C LYS A 175 -8.40 -6.05 -7.13
N PRO A 176 -7.28 -6.59 -7.65
CA PRO A 176 -5.99 -6.44 -6.99
C PRO A 176 -5.59 -4.96 -6.96
N LEU A 177 -4.92 -4.55 -5.88
CA LEU A 177 -4.32 -3.22 -5.79
C LEU A 177 -3.30 -3.02 -6.92
N PRO A 178 -3.06 -1.77 -7.37
CA PRO A 178 -1.97 -1.52 -8.31
C PRO A 178 -0.62 -1.92 -7.69
N LEU A 179 0.31 -2.44 -8.50
CA LEU A 179 1.61 -2.95 -8.04
C LEU A 179 2.40 -1.90 -7.25
N SER A 180 2.25 -0.61 -7.59
CA SER A 180 2.87 0.50 -6.87
C SER A 180 2.44 0.63 -5.40
N LEU A 181 1.29 0.06 -5.03
CA LEU A 181 0.80 0.02 -3.65
C LEU A 181 1.02 -1.34 -2.97
N GLN A 182 1.37 -2.38 -3.73
CA GLN A 182 1.63 -3.72 -3.20
C GLN A 182 3.10 -3.92 -2.84
N TRP A 183 4.01 -3.42 -3.67
CA TRP A 183 5.44 -3.63 -3.48
C TRP A 183 5.99 -2.79 -2.34
N THR A 184 6.90 -3.40 -1.58
CA THR A 184 7.79 -2.65 -0.69
C THR A 184 8.78 -1.84 -1.53
N ASP A 185 9.36 -0.82 -0.93
CA ASP A 185 10.36 0.02 -1.61
C ASP A 185 11.55 -0.83 -2.11
N GLU A 186 11.94 -1.87 -1.37
CA GLU A 186 13.00 -2.81 -1.75
C GLU A 186 12.63 -3.66 -2.97
N GLU A 187 11.44 -4.26 -2.97
CA GLU A 187 10.93 -5.06 -4.09
C GLU A 187 10.78 -4.20 -5.35
N ALA A 188 10.22 -3.01 -5.20
CA ALA A 188 10.06 -2.04 -6.27
C ALA A 188 11.44 -1.63 -6.84
N ALA A 189 12.43 -1.37 -5.98
CA ALA A 189 13.79 -1.06 -6.41
C ALA A 189 14.43 -2.20 -7.19
N ILE A 190 14.32 -3.45 -6.72
CA ILE A 190 14.83 -4.62 -7.43
C ILE A 190 14.21 -4.73 -8.82
N LYS A 191 12.88 -4.57 -8.92
CA LYS A 191 12.17 -4.61 -10.20
C LYS A 191 12.65 -3.49 -11.10
N LEU A 192 12.66 -2.26 -10.63
CA LEU A 192 13.09 -1.09 -11.42
C LEU A 192 14.52 -1.27 -11.95
N GLN A 193 15.45 -1.69 -11.10
CA GLN A 193 16.83 -1.94 -11.51
C GLN A 193 16.94 -3.09 -12.52
N SER A 194 16.12 -4.14 -12.41
CA SER A 194 16.10 -5.24 -13.38
C SER A 194 15.63 -4.75 -14.76
N TYR A 195 14.59 -3.90 -14.80
CA TYR A 195 14.10 -3.28 -16.03
C TYR A 195 15.13 -2.36 -16.67
N TRP A 196 15.81 -1.55 -15.84
CA TRP A 196 16.88 -0.66 -16.30
C TRP A 196 18.04 -1.43 -16.91
N ARG A 197 18.55 -2.47 -16.25
CA ARG A 197 19.60 -3.35 -16.79
C ARG A 197 19.17 -3.96 -18.12
N GLY A 198 17.94 -4.44 -18.20
CA GLY A 198 17.38 -4.95 -19.45
C GLY A 198 17.28 -3.89 -20.54
N TYR A 199 16.91 -2.65 -20.19
CA TYR A 199 16.86 -1.52 -21.12
C TYR A 199 18.25 -1.17 -21.66
N LEU A 200 19.27 -1.12 -20.80
CA LEU A 200 20.66 -0.85 -21.21
C LEU A 200 21.16 -1.90 -22.21
N VAL A 201 20.96 -3.19 -21.92
CA VAL A 201 21.29 -4.27 -22.86
C VAL A 201 20.52 -4.09 -24.17
N ARG A 202 19.26 -3.67 -24.09
CA ARG A 202 18.47 -3.44 -25.28
C ARG A 202 18.93 -2.24 -26.10
N LYS A 203 19.65 -1.28 -25.53
CA LYS A 203 20.18 -0.11 -26.23
C LYS A 203 21.45 -0.44 -27.05
N ILE A 204 22.13 -1.54 -26.73
CA ILE A 204 23.32 -2.01 -27.44
C ILE A 204 22.96 -2.25 -28.93
N PRO A 205 23.70 -1.67 -29.89
CA PRO A 205 23.31 -1.65 -31.31
C PRO A 205 23.17 -3.06 -31.90
N GLU A 206 24.09 -3.98 -31.57
CA GLU A 206 24.03 -5.36 -32.05
C GLU A 206 22.77 -6.09 -31.54
N VAL A 207 22.35 -5.79 -30.31
CA VAL A 207 21.13 -6.35 -29.72
C VAL A 207 19.88 -5.70 -30.31
N CYS A 208 19.93 -4.41 -30.67
CA CYS A 208 18.86 -3.74 -31.40
C CYS A 208 18.63 -4.37 -32.77
N GLU A 209 19.70 -4.53 -33.56
CA GLU A 209 19.66 -5.15 -34.89
C GLU A 209 19.14 -6.58 -34.82
N LEU A 210 19.63 -7.37 -33.87
CA LEU A 210 19.13 -8.74 -33.65
C LEU A 210 17.63 -8.76 -33.33
N ARG A 211 17.14 -7.82 -32.51
CA ARG A 211 15.70 -7.74 -32.19
C ARG A 211 14.86 -7.34 -33.40
N GLN A 212 15.35 -6.43 -34.23
CA GLN A 212 14.69 -6.04 -35.48
C GLN A 212 14.61 -7.24 -36.43
N TRP A 213 15.72 -7.93 -36.65
CA TRP A 213 15.77 -9.14 -37.45
C TRP A 213 14.80 -10.22 -36.92
N GLN A 214 14.76 -10.47 -35.61
CA GLN A 214 13.83 -11.42 -35.00
C GLN A 214 12.35 -11.00 -35.16
N MET A 215 12.07 -9.69 -35.21
CA MET A 215 10.72 -9.17 -35.46
C MET A 215 10.31 -9.42 -36.92
N GLU A 216 11.20 -9.11 -37.87
CA GLU A 216 10.99 -9.33 -39.30
C GLU A 216 10.81 -10.81 -39.63
N TRP A 217 11.67 -11.67 -39.08
CA TRP A 217 11.59 -13.11 -39.27
C TRP A 217 10.24 -13.69 -38.77
N ARG A 218 9.76 -13.24 -37.59
CA ARG A 218 8.43 -13.61 -37.07
C ARG A 218 7.29 -13.06 -37.92
N ARG A 219 7.46 -11.89 -38.54
CA ARG A 219 6.47 -11.31 -39.45
C ARG A 219 6.39 -12.11 -40.76
N TYR A 220 7.55 -12.41 -41.35
CA TYR A 220 7.66 -13.23 -42.56
C TYR A 220 7.00 -14.60 -42.38
N ASN A 221 7.30 -15.30 -41.29
CA ASN A 221 6.71 -16.62 -41.03
C ASN A 221 5.19 -16.59 -40.81
N ARG A 222 4.66 -15.55 -40.15
CA ARG A 222 3.21 -15.37 -40.00
C ARG A 222 2.52 -15.12 -41.34
N LEU A 223 3.10 -14.28 -42.20
CA LEU A 223 2.57 -14.02 -43.53
C LEU A 223 2.61 -15.26 -44.41
N LYS A 224 3.70 -16.03 -44.36
CA LYS A 224 3.82 -17.29 -45.09
C LYS A 224 2.80 -18.33 -44.62
N ALA A 225 2.54 -18.43 -43.31
CA ALA A 225 1.52 -19.32 -42.77
C ALA A 225 0.11 -18.94 -43.27
N ASN A 226 -0.23 -17.66 -43.27
CA ASN A 226 -1.53 -17.16 -43.74
C ASN A 226 -1.71 -17.23 -45.27
N GLN A 227 -0.65 -17.50 -46.04
CA GLN A 227 -0.72 -17.71 -47.49
C GLN A 227 -0.90 -19.18 -47.87
N LEU A 228 -0.82 -20.10 -46.90
CA LEU A 228 -0.97 -21.54 -47.08
C LEU A 228 -2.35 -22.05 -46.62
N GLU A 229 -3.19 -21.16 -46.07
CA GLU A 229 -4.62 -21.36 -45.80
C GLU A 229 -5.46 -20.77 -46.95
#